data_AF-A0A7I0K827-F1
#
_entry.id   AF-A0A7I0K827-F1
#
_cell.length_a   1.000
_cell.length_b   1.000
_cell.length_c   1.000
_cell.angle_alpha   90.00
_cell.angle_beta   90.00
_cell.angle_gamma   90.00
#
_symmetry.space_group_name_H-M   'P 1'
#
loop_
_entity.id
_entity.type
_entity.pdbx_description
1 polymer ?
#
loop_
_entity_poly.entity_id
_entity_poly.type
_entity_poly.pdbx_seq_one_letter_code
_entity_poly.pdbx_strand_id
1 'polypeptide(L)'
;MWYACSVAKNCWFDPSPVSEPFELAAGVHIEPVPDWVKNEEAFEHLSWRQREDIVNGQLAFSVRYSADAIGSYDPDWKGSRPMTVQAYADEKFALAVFALWLVKPSNLSSGIVLHFDNEGDPHSIRQASEQYAILINEGEDENVITRDDLQAGGKLLAAMLELPRDNALWTTIYMTLLALRERRWELRYLLQWVALEALLGSQSPNETTFRLSQRIGLFLGENSAERRAMFKSAKDGYGWRSKIAHGGRLGKLKGEQSLALSAVTEDILRRSFKKVLHDPHLMEIFCGKDRDNFLEELAF
;
A
#
# COMPACT_ATOMS: atom_id res chain seq x y z
N MET A 1 -7.63 -2.00 27.96
CA MET A 1 -7.61 -1.33 26.64
C MET A 1 -6.80 -2.24 25.74
N TRP A 2 -7.31 -2.62 24.57
CA TRP A 2 -6.49 -3.43 23.66
C TRP A 2 -5.47 -2.56 22.97
N TYR A 3 -4.32 -3.15 22.70
CA TYR A 3 -3.24 -2.56 21.94
C TYR A 3 -2.86 -3.53 20.82
N ALA A 4 -2.79 -3.05 19.59
CA ALA A 4 -2.15 -3.80 18.50
C ALA A 4 -0.97 -3.01 17.97
N CYS A 5 0.08 -3.74 17.59
CA CYS A 5 1.18 -3.15 16.87
C CYS A 5 1.69 -4.06 15.76
N SER A 6 2.03 -3.45 14.62
CA SER A 6 2.83 -4.05 13.56
C SER A 6 4.27 -3.59 13.74
N VAL A 7 5.16 -4.47 14.22
CA VAL A 7 6.59 -4.16 14.27
C VAL A 7 7.11 -4.03 12.84
N ALA A 8 7.76 -2.91 12.54
CA ALA A 8 8.24 -2.64 11.20
C ALA A 8 9.44 -3.51 10.86
N LYS A 9 9.48 -4.01 9.61
CA LYS A 9 10.58 -4.85 9.10
C LYS A 9 11.64 -4.00 8.42
N ASN A 10 12.90 -4.41 8.57
CA ASN A 10 14.06 -3.87 7.85
C ASN A 10 14.24 -2.34 7.94
N CYS A 11 13.62 -1.68 8.92
CA CYS A 11 13.73 -0.25 9.12
C CYS A 11 14.89 0.06 10.07
N TRP A 12 16.02 0.42 9.49
CA TRP A 12 17.19 0.88 10.22
C TRP A 12 17.44 2.33 9.83
N PHE A 13 16.81 3.24 10.56
CA PHE A 13 17.00 4.66 10.33
C PHE A 13 17.95 5.21 11.40
N ASP A 14 18.98 5.91 10.96
CA ASP A 14 19.91 6.60 11.85
C ASP A 14 20.07 8.07 11.42
N PRO A 15 19.47 9.05 12.13
CA PRO A 15 18.60 8.86 13.29
C PRO A 15 17.21 8.31 12.91
N SER A 16 16.50 7.74 13.89
CA SER A 16 15.09 7.34 13.70
C SER A 16 14.24 8.56 13.30
N PRO A 17 13.32 8.42 12.32
CA PRO A 17 12.42 9.51 11.92
C PRO A 17 11.42 9.90 13.03
N VAL A 18 11.28 9.04 14.05
CA VAL A 18 10.29 9.16 15.12
C VAL A 18 10.96 8.79 16.45
N SER A 19 10.99 9.73 17.39
CA SER A 19 11.50 9.54 18.76
C SER A 19 10.37 9.44 19.81
N GLU A 20 9.17 9.88 19.45
CA GLU A 20 7.95 9.87 20.28
C GLU A 20 6.77 9.49 19.39
N PRO A 21 5.67 8.94 19.95
CA PRO A 21 4.53 8.53 19.13
C PRO A 21 4.00 9.64 18.22
N PHE A 22 3.89 9.36 16.93
CA PHE A 22 3.35 10.27 15.92
C PHE A 22 2.04 9.68 15.36
N GLU A 23 0.93 10.39 15.53
CA GLU A 23 -0.34 9.99 14.92
C GLU A 23 -0.34 10.28 13.42
N LEU A 24 -0.48 9.22 12.60
CA LEU A 24 -0.64 9.35 11.15
C LEU A 24 -2.08 9.79 10.82
N ALA A 25 -3.07 8.96 11.18
CA ALA A 25 -4.49 9.24 11.03
C ALA A 25 -5.34 8.18 11.74
N ALA A 26 -6.55 8.58 12.16
CA ALA A 26 -7.60 7.66 12.65
C ALA A 26 -7.12 6.71 13.76
N GLY A 27 -6.30 7.23 14.69
CA GLY A 27 -5.72 6.49 15.80
C GLY A 27 -4.55 5.59 15.45
N VAL A 28 -4.13 5.54 14.18
CA VAL A 28 -2.90 4.84 13.76
C VAL A 28 -1.69 5.71 14.09
N HIS A 29 -0.80 5.18 14.91
CA HIS A 29 0.45 5.82 15.27
C HIS A 29 1.63 5.11 14.62
N ILE A 30 2.71 5.84 14.39
CA ILE A 30 4.05 5.29 14.24
C ILE A 30 4.87 5.71 15.47
N GLU A 31 5.54 4.76 16.11
CA GLU A 31 6.25 4.99 17.37
C GLU A 31 7.45 4.03 17.51
N PRO A 32 8.42 4.33 18.38
CA PRO A 32 9.41 3.34 18.78
C PRO A 32 8.73 2.08 19.31
N VAL A 33 9.25 0.89 18.99
CA VAL A 33 8.69 -0.36 19.53
C VAL A 33 8.76 -0.29 21.06
N PRO A 34 7.64 -0.37 21.80
CA PRO A 34 7.67 -0.25 23.26
C PRO A 34 8.49 -1.36 23.91
N ASP A 35 9.25 -1.03 24.96
CA ASP A 35 10.14 -2.01 25.63
C ASP A 35 9.39 -3.25 26.14
N TRP A 36 8.17 -3.07 26.65
CA TRP A 36 7.34 -4.17 27.12
C TRP A 36 6.91 -5.11 25.99
N VAL A 37 6.80 -4.62 24.74
CA VAL A 37 6.51 -5.47 23.57
C VAL A 37 7.71 -6.38 23.24
N LYS A 38 8.93 -5.95 23.59
CA LYS A 38 10.18 -6.69 23.33
C LYS A 38 10.51 -7.75 24.39
N ASN A 39 9.64 -7.99 25.36
CA ASN A 39 9.91 -8.95 26.43
C ASN A 39 9.89 -10.39 25.89
N GLU A 40 11.08 -11.00 25.79
CA GLU A 40 11.26 -12.34 25.24
C GLU A 40 10.55 -13.45 26.03
N GLU A 41 10.30 -13.26 27.33
CA GLU A 41 9.57 -14.24 28.15
C GLU A 41 8.13 -14.44 27.66
N ALA A 42 7.55 -13.45 26.97
CA ALA A 42 6.21 -13.56 26.41
C ALA A 42 6.14 -14.23 25.02
N PHE A 43 7.28 -14.60 24.43
CA PHE A 43 7.34 -15.09 23.05
C PHE A 43 7.27 -16.61 22.89
N GLU A 44 6.80 -17.33 23.91
CA GLU A 44 6.81 -18.81 23.96
C GLU A 44 6.25 -19.45 22.68
N HIS A 45 5.23 -18.86 22.08
CA HIS A 45 4.55 -19.38 20.88
C HIS A 45 5.02 -18.77 19.55
N LEU A 46 5.95 -17.82 19.58
CA LEU A 46 6.50 -17.20 18.37
C LEU A 46 7.67 -18.00 17.83
N SER A 47 7.80 -18.05 16.51
CA SER A 47 8.99 -18.63 15.86
C SER A 47 10.24 -17.80 16.15
N TRP A 48 11.42 -18.42 16.07
CA TRP A 48 12.70 -17.72 16.25
C TRP A 48 12.81 -16.44 15.40
N ARG A 49 12.41 -16.51 14.13
CA ARG A 49 12.45 -15.36 13.21
C ARG A 49 11.56 -14.21 13.68
N GLN A 50 10.35 -14.51 14.15
CA GLN A 50 9.42 -13.51 14.65
C GLN A 50 9.97 -12.82 15.90
N ARG A 51 10.62 -13.59 16.79
CA ARG A 51 11.28 -13.04 17.98
C ARG A 51 12.39 -12.07 17.60
N GLU A 52 13.26 -12.46 16.67
CA GLU A 52 14.32 -11.57 16.17
C GLU A 52 13.74 -10.29 15.56
N ASP A 53 12.70 -10.41 14.72
CA ASP A 53 12.05 -9.25 14.10
C ASP A 53 11.50 -8.27 15.16
N ILE A 54 10.96 -8.77 16.28
CA ILE A 54 10.42 -7.93 17.38
C ILE A 54 11.53 -7.27 18.19
N VAL A 55 12.50 -8.06 18.66
CA VAL A 55 13.58 -7.58 19.54
C VAL A 55 14.40 -6.50 18.81
N ASN A 56 14.72 -6.75 17.55
CA ASN A 56 15.53 -5.86 16.72
C ASN A 56 14.73 -4.71 16.10
N GLY A 57 13.39 -4.75 16.14
CA GLY A 57 12.53 -3.73 15.56
C GLY A 57 12.76 -2.36 16.20
N GLN A 58 12.97 -1.32 15.39
CA GLN A 58 13.10 0.05 15.87
C GLN A 58 11.76 0.76 16.01
N LEU A 59 10.88 0.58 15.02
CA LEU A 59 9.58 1.25 14.93
C LEU A 59 8.44 0.24 14.86
N ALA A 60 7.27 0.66 15.29
CA ALA A 60 6.02 -0.04 15.07
C ALA A 60 4.93 0.92 14.60
N PHE A 61 4.01 0.41 13.80
CA PHE A 61 2.68 1.01 13.67
C PHE A 61 1.81 0.49 14.81
N SER A 62 1.02 1.34 15.46
CA SER A 62 0.16 0.90 16.56
C SER A 62 -1.24 1.51 16.51
N VAL A 63 -2.20 0.79 17.08
CA VAL A 63 -3.56 1.26 17.34
C VAL A 63 -4.02 0.79 18.71
N ARG A 64 -4.82 1.61 19.38
CA ARG A 64 -5.54 1.25 20.62
C ARG A 64 -7.02 1.13 20.29
N TYR A 65 -7.67 0.06 20.76
CA TYR A 65 -9.08 -0.19 20.46
C TYR A 65 -9.80 -0.95 21.58
N SER A 66 -11.12 -0.86 21.59
CA SER A 66 -11.98 -1.60 22.52
C SER A 66 -12.53 -2.83 21.83
N ALA A 67 -12.44 -3.98 22.50
CA ALA A 67 -13.05 -5.23 22.07
C ALA A 67 -13.36 -6.08 23.31
N ASP A 68 -14.42 -6.88 23.26
CA ASP A 68 -14.77 -7.78 24.36
C ASP A 68 -13.83 -9.00 24.40
N ALA A 69 -13.48 -9.49 23.22
CA ALA A 69 -12.58 -10.62 23.01
C ALA A 69 -11.92 -10.57 21.63
N ILE A 70 -10.94 -11.46 21.40
CA ILE A 70 -10.42 -11.72 20.06
C ILE A 70 -11.55 -12.19 19.13
N GLY A 71 -11.62 -11.64 17.92
CA GLY A 71 -12.68 -11.97 16.96
C GLY A 71 -13.99 -11.20 17.14
N SER A 72 -14.05 -10.25 18.08
CA SER A 72 -15.21 -9.34 18.20
C SER A 72 -15.38 -8.52 16.91
N TYR A 73 -16.62 -8.39 16.45
CA TYR A 73 -16.94 -7.53 15.31
C TYR A 73 -16.77 -6.06 15.65
N ASP A 74 -16.29 -5.29 14.69
CA ASP A 74 -16.20 -3.84 14.81
C ASP A 74 -17.60 -3.21 14.60
N PRO A 75 -18.17 -2.55 15.62
CA PRO A 75 -19.49 -1.95 15.52
C PRO A 75 -19.53 -0.74 14.58
N ASP A 76 -18.39 -0.09 14.32
CA ASP A 76 -18.28 1.09 13.47
C ASP A 76 -17.98 0.74 12.00
N TRP A 77 -17.79 -0.55 11.69
CA TRP A 77 -17.50 -1.02 10.34
C TRP A 77 -18.69 -0.86 9.40
N LYS A 78 -18.45 -0.18 8.27
CA LYS A 78 -19.48 0.16 7.26
C LYS A 78 -19.46 -0.73 6.01
N GLY A 79 -18.61 -1.75 5.97
CA GLY A 79 -18.50 -2.64 4.81
C GLY A 79 -19.64 -3.66 4.73
N SER A 80 -19.79 -4.30 3.56
CA SER A 80 -20.90 -5.22 3.27
C SER A 80 -20.85 -6.55 4.03
N ARG A 81 -19.70 -6.93 4.56
CA ARG A 81 -19.51 -8.12 5.42
C ARG A 81 -18.95 -7.69 6.76
N PRO A 82 -19.40 -8.27 7.89
CA PRO A 82 -18.83 -7.96 9.19
C PRO A 82 -17.31 -8.16 9.20
N MET A 83 -16.59 -7.21 9.79
CA MET A 83 -15.15 -7.25 9.98
C MET A 83 -14.86 -7.26 11.49
N THR A 84 -13.84 -8.01 11.91
CA THR A 84 -13.41 -7.98 13.32
C THR A 84 -12.57 -6.73 13.60
N VAL A 85 -12.56 -6.26 14.84
CA VAL A 85 -11.74 -5.09 15.23
C VAL A 85 -10.26 -5.36 14.95
N GLN A 86 -9.81 -6.60 15.14
CA GLN A 86 -8.43 -7.00 14.83
C GLN A 86 -8.12 -6.97 13.32
N ALA A 87 -9.02 -7.49 12.48
CA ALA A 87 -8.83 -7.44 11.04
C ALA A 87 -8.82 -6.00 10.51
N TYR A 88 -9.62 -5.10 11.11
CA TYR A 88 -9.60 -3.69 10.75
C TYR A 88 -8.32 -2.99 11.20
N ALA A 89 -7.77 -3.32 12.37
CA ALA A 89 -6.44 -2.88 12.80
C ALA A 89 -5.34 -3.34 11.84
N ASP A 90 -5.37 -4.60 11.40
CA ASP A 90 -4.46 -5.14 10.39
C ASP A 90 -4.54 -4.37 9.06
N GLU A 91 -5.77 -4.10 8.59
CA GLU A 91 -6.01 -3.30 7.38
C GLU A 91 -5.44 -1.88 7.53
N LYS A 92 -5.65 -1.23 8.68
CA LYS A 92 -5.07 0.08 8.98
C LYS A 92 -3.55 0.08 8.87
N PHE A 93 -2.85 -0.95 9.37
CA PHE A 93 -1.40 -1.05 9.23
C PHE A 93 -0.96 -1.22 7.78
N ALA A 94 -1.64 -2.08 7.02
CA ALA A 94 -1.34 -2.28 5.61
C ALA A 94 -1.54 -0.98 4.80
N LEU A 95 -2.63 -0.25 5.06
CA LEU A 95 -2.91 1.04 4.43
C LEU A 95 -1.94 2.15 4.87
N ALA A 96 -1.49 2.15 6.12
CA ALA A 96 -0.50 3.12 6.61
C ALA A 96 0.84 2.97 5.89
N VAL A 97 1.33 1.73 5.78
CA VAL A 97 2.55 1.41 5.02
C VAL A 97 2.38 1.77 3.54
N PHE A 98 1.22 1.47 2.95
CA PHE A 98 0.92 1.82 1.57
C PHE A 98 0.88 3.35 1.35
N ALA A 99 0.28 4.10 2.27
CA ALA A 99 0.25 5.55 2.22
C ALA A 99 1.66 6.14 2.21
N LEU A 100 2.54 5.62 3.06
CA LEU A 100 3.95 6.05 3.10
C LEU A 100 4.70 5.66 1.83
N TRP A 101 4.44 4.47 1.27
CA TRP A 101 5.00 4.08 -0.03
C TRP A 101 4.55 4.99 -1.18
N LEU A 102 3.31 5.49 -1.17
CA LEU A 102 2.83 6.46 -2.16
C LEU A 102 3.56 7.80 -2.09
N VAL A 103 3.88 8.26 -0.87
CA VAL A 103 4.63 9.49 -0.62
C VAL A 103 6.08 9.30 -1.01
N LYS A 104 6.75 8.36 -0.36
CA LYS A 104 8.18 8.07 -0.50
C LYS A 104 8.44 6.59 -0.17
N PRO A 105 8.62 5.73 -1.19
CA PRO A 105 9.00 4.33 -1.00
C PRO A 105 10.26 4.24 -0.15
N SER A 106 10.27 3.36 0.85
CA SER A 106 11.43 3.13 1.71
C SER A 106 11.39 1.70 2.27
N ASN A 107 12.43 1.32 3.00
CA ASN A 107 12.47 0.08 3.76
C ASN A 107 11.45 -0.01 4.90
N LEU A 108 10.73 1.08 5.23
CA LEU A 108 9.68 1.06 6.24
C LEU A 108 8.48 0.24 5.76
N SER A 109 8.31 -0.95 6.33
CA SER A 109 7.20 -1.85 5.99
C SER A 109 6.62 -2.55 7.20
N SER A 110 5.41 -3.12 7.06
CA SER A 110 4.81 -3.93 8.13
C SER A 110 5.49 -5.29 8.25
N GLY A 111 5.43 -5.84 9.46
CA GLY A 111 6.07 -7.10 9.82
C GLY A 111 5.11 -8.01 10.55
N ILE A 112 5.51 -8.46 11.74
CA ILE A 112 4.62 -9.20 12.62
C ILE A 112 3.66 -8.22 13.30
N VAL A 113 2.38 -8.57 13.29
CA VAL A 113 1.35 -7.90 14.07
C VAL A 113 1.07 -8.68 15.32
N LEU A 114 1.03 -7.98 16.45
CA LEU A 114 0.71 -8.51 17.76
C LEU A 114 -0.53 -7.80 18.30
N HIS A 115 -1.50 -8.57 18.79
CA HIS A 115 -2.66 -8.05 19.49
C HIS A 115 -2.58 -8.42 20.97
N PHE A 116 -2.65 -7.41 21.81
CA PHE A 116 -2.59 -7.48 23.26
C PHE A 116 -3.93 -7.05 23.85
N ASP A 117 -4.48 -7.82 24.79
CA ASP A 117 -5.73 -7.43 25.47
C ASP A 117 -5.52 -6.45 26.62
N ASN A 118 -4.27 -6.26 27.06
CA ASN A 118 -3.89 -5.30 28.08
C ASN A 118 -2.59 -4.57 27.70
N GLU A 119 -2.70 -3.30 27.32
CA GLU A 119 -1.54 -2.45 27.03
C GLU A 119 -0.57 -2.40 28.22
N GLY A 120 0.72 -2.62 27.95
CA GLY A 120 1.78 -2.60 28.96
C GLY A 120 2.07 -3.96 29.60
N ASP A 121 1.25 -4.99 29.33
CA ASP A 121 1.48 -6.34 29.81
C ASP A 121 2.03 -7.24 28.68
N PRO A 122 3.30 -7.67 28.74
CA PRO A 122 3.89 -8.52 27.71
C PRO A 122 3.18 -9.87 27.57
N HIS A 123 2.63 -10.45 28.64
CA HIS A 123 1.98 -11.76 28.61
C HIS A 123 0.53 -11.72 28.10
N SER A 124 0.06 -10.53 27.71
CA SER A 124 -1.29 -10.29 27.23
C SER A 124 -1.47 -10.53 25.71
N ILE A 125 -0.45 -11.08 25.02
CA ILE A 125 -0.56 -11.45 23.61
C ILE A 125 -1.70 -12.46 23.43
N ARG A 126 -2.65 -12.13 22.55
CA ARG A 126 -3.79 -12.99 22.17
C ARG A 126 -3.76 -13.45 20.74
N GLN A 127 -3.08 -12.71 19.87
CA GLN A 127 -2.92 -13.07 18.47
C GLN A 127 -1.58 -12.52 17.96
N ALA A 128 -0.92 -13.33 17.15
CA ALA A 128 0.22 -12.93 16.35
C ALA A 128 -0.03 -13.32 14.89
N SER A 129 0.15 -12.40 13.96
CA SER A 129 -0.03 -12.64 12.52
C SER A 129 1.12 -12.01 11.75
N GLU A 130 1.48 -12.59 10.60
CA GLU A 130 2.46 -11.96 9.71
C GLU A 130 1.75 -11.13 8.64
N GLN A 131 2.19 -9.88 8.50
CA GLN A 131 1.93 -9.11 7.30
C GLN A 131 3.12 -9.21 6.35
N TYR A 132 2.81 -9.41 5.07
CA TYR A 132 3.82 -9.36 4.03
C TYR A 132 4.30 -7.92 3.85
N ALA A 133 5.61 -7.73 3.98
CA ALA A 133 6.27 -6.47 3.68
C ALA A 133 6.05 -6.08 2.21
N ILE A 134 5.84 -4.78 1.98
CA ILE A 134 5.96 -4.15 0.68
C ILE A 134 7.42 -4.23 0.22
N LEU A 135 7.60 -4.73 -1.00
CA LEU A 135 8.87 -4.79 -1.69
C LEU A 135 9.05 -3.49 -2.48
N ILE A 136 10.17 -2.82 -2.26
CA ILE A 136 10.56 -1.60 -2.97
C ILE A 136 11.44 -1.91 -4.18
N ASN A 137 11.63 -0.93 -5.06
CA ASN A 137 12.58 -1.03 -6.17
C ASN A 137 14.02 -0.80 -5.68
N GLU A 138 14.98 -1.17 -6.51
CA GLU A 138 16.40 -0.90 -6.26
C GLU A 138 16.68 0.60 -6.11
N GLY A 139 17.47 0.97 -5.10
CA GLY A 139 17.80 2.36 -4.77
C GLY A 139 16.73 3.10 -3.95
N GLU A 140 15.53 2.54 -3.79
CA GLU A 140 14.52 3.11 -2.87
C GLU A 140 14.82 2.77 -1.40
N ASP A 141 15.76 1.88 -1.11
CA ASP A 141 16.16 1.48 0.24
C ASP A 141 16.96 2.57 0.99
N GLU A 142 17.59 3.47 0.24
CA GLU A 142 18.29 4.65 0.77
C GLU A 142 17.34 5.80 1.15
N ASN A 143 16.05 5.69 0.83
CA ASN A 143 15.08 6.74 1.12
C ASN A 143 14.81 6.83 2.63
N VAL A 144 15.22 7.95 3.24
CA VAL A 144 14.89 8.26 4.62
C VAL A 144 13.54 8.97 4.69
N ILE A 145 12.60 8.43 5.47
CA ILE A 145 11.31 9.05 5.75
C ILE A 145 11.51 10.25 6.67
N THR A 146 10.90 11.37 6.34
CA THR A 146 10.90 12.60 7.17
C THR A 146 9.56 12.79 7.87
N ARG A 147 9.50 13.74 8.82
CA ARG A 147 8.23 14.09 9.47
C ARG A 147 7.18 14.64 8.49
N ASP A 148 7.62 15.38 7.47
CA ASP A 148 6.73 15.88 6.42
C ASP A 148 6.16 14.72 5.58
N ASP A 149 6.97 13.69 5.30
CA ASP A 149 6.51 12.48 4.63
C ASP A 149 5.46 11.74 5.47
N LEU A 150 5.66 11.64 6.79
CA LEU A 150 4.67 11.06 7.71
C LEU A 150 3.36 11.85 7.71
N GLN A 151 3.43 13.19 7.71
CA GLN A 151 2.24 14.04 7.65
C GLN A 151 1.50 13.89 6.32
N ALA A 152 2.23 13.82 5.20
CA ALA A 152 1.66 13.57 3.88
C ALA A 152 1.02 12.18 3.81
N GLY A 153 1.69 11.16 4.37
CA GLY A 153 1.19 9.79 4.46
C GLY A 153 -0.08 9.70 5.31
N GLY A 154 -0.14 10.42 6.43
CA GLY A 154 -1.32 10.52 7.28
C GLY A 154 -2.55 11.05 6.53
N LYS A 155 -2.38 12.09 5.69
CA LYS A 155 -3.46 12.62 4.85
C LYS A 155 -3.98 11.58 3.85
N LEU A 156 -3.07 10.85 3.19
CA LEU A 156 -3.45 9.77 2.26
C LEU A 156 -4.12 8.60 2.98
N LEU A 157 -3.63 8.23 4.17
CA LEU A 157 -4.23 7.18 5.00
C LEU A 157 -5.66 7.55 5.39
N ALA A 158 -5.89 8.77 5.88
CA ALA A 158 -7.23 9.27 6.21
C ALA A 158 -8.17 9.17 5.00
N ALA A 159 -7.73 9.64 3.82
CA ALA A 159 -8.50 9.56 2.59
C ALA A 159 -8.84 8.10 2.21
N MET A 160 -7.89 7.17 2.32
CA MET A 160 -8.11 5.76 2.00
C MET A 160 -9.05 5.05 2.97
N LEU A 161 -9.01 5.39 4.26
CA LEU A 161 -9.87 4.77 5.27
C LEU A 161 -11.35 5.08 5.03
N GLU A 162 -11.68 6.26 4.51
CA GLU A 162 -13.05 6.69 4.19
C GLU A 162 -13.61 6.11 2.88
N LEU A 163 -12.80 5.41 2.08
CA LEU A 163 -13.25 4.89 0.79
C LEU A 163 -14.34 3.82 0.94
N PRO A 164 -15.40 3.84 0.11
CA PRO A 164 -16.25 2.67 -0.03
C PRO A 164 -15.42 1.45 -0.43
N ARG A 165 -15.77 0.26 0.06
CA ARG A 165 -15.01 -0.98 -0.22
C ARG A 165 -15.39 -1.63 -1.56
N ASP A 166 -16.48 -1.20 -2.17
CA ASP A 166 -16.97 -1.68 -3.47
C ASP A 166 -16.85 -0.58 -4.54
N ASN A 167 -15.61 -0.23 -4.89
CA ASN A 167 -15.34 0.68 -6.00
C ASN A 167 -13.99 0.38 -6.69
N ALA A 168 -13.78 1.07 -7.81
CA ALA A 168 -12.58 0.92 -8.63
C ALA A 168 -11.30 1.32 -7.88
N LEU A 169 -11.32 2.42 -7.14
CA LEU A 169 -10.16 2.90 -6.40
C LEU A 169 -9.72 1.93 -5.31
N TRP A 170 -10.67 1.34 -4.57
CA TRP A 170 -10.39 0.29 -3.58
C TRP A 170 -9.82 -0.96 -4.24
N THR A 171 -10.39 -1.37 -5.38
CA THR A 171 -9.85 -2.48 -6.18
C THR A 171 -8.40 -2.22 -6.61
N THR A 172 -8.08 -1.01 -7.06
CA THR A 172 -6.73 -0.60 -7.42
C THR A 172 -5.77 -0.64 -6.21
N ILE A 173 -6.18 -0.15 -5.04
CA ILE A 173 -5.39 -0.22 -3.80
C ILE A 173 -5.07 -1.69 -3.48
N TYR A 174 -6.09 -2.54 -3.45
CA TYR A 174 -5.95 -3.95 -3.13
C TYR A 174 -5.00 -4.68 -4.10
N MET A 175 -5.19 -4.48 -5.41
CA MET A 175 -4.33 -5.10 -6.43
C MET A 175 -2.89 -4.59 -6.36
N THR A 176 -2.69 -3.32 -6.03
CA THR A 176 -1.35 -2.75 -5.86
C THR A 176 -0.67 -3.29 -4.61
N LEU A 177 -1.39 -3.41 -3.48
CA LEU A 177 -0.88 -4.06 -2.28
C LEU A 177 -0.45 -5.50 -2.53
N LEU A 178 -1.24 -6.27 -3.29
CA LEU A 178 -0.85 -7.62 -3.70
C LEU A 178 0.41 -7.60 -4.58
N ALA A 179 0.47 -6.70 -5.56
CA ALA A 179 1.63 -6.58 -6.43
C ALA A 179 2.92 -6.26 -5.67
N LEU A 180 2.84 -5.31 -4.73
CA LEU A 180 3.98 -4.87 -3.93
C LEU A 180 4.50 -5.95 -2.98
N ARG A 181 3.70 -6.97 -2.67
CA ARG A 181 4.11 -8.10 -1.83
C ARG A 181 4.64 -9.29 -2.64
N GLU A 182 4.54 -9.23 -3.97
CA GLU A 182 4.92 -10.32 -4.86
C GLU A 182 6.39 -10.24 -5.29
N ARG A 183 7.14 -11.31 -5.03
CA ARG A 183 8.57 -11.41 -5.33
C ARG A 183 8.85 -11.75 -6.79
N ARG A 184 7.94 -12.48 -7.44
CA ARG A 184 8.04 -12.83 -8.84
C ARG A 184 7.66 -11.62 -9.68
N TRP A 185 8.67 -11.00 -10.28
CA TRP A 185 8.49 -9.75 -11.01
C TRP A 185 7.41 -9.85 -12.11
N GLU A 186 7.25 -11.00 -12.77
CA GLU A 186 6.22 -11.17 -13.79
C GLU A 186 4.81 -11.02 -13.21
N LEU A 187 4.57 -11.67 -12.05
CA LEU A 187 3.27 -11.64 -11.39
C LEU A 187 3.03 -10.27 -10.75
N ARG A 188 4.04 -9.68 -10.10
CA ARG A 188 3.99 -8.29 -9.62
C ARG A 188 3.61 -7.33 -10.75
N TYR A 189 4.26 -7.46 -11.90
CA TYR A 189 4.00 -6.64 -13.08
C TYR A 189 2.58 -6.82 -13.60
N LEU A 190 2.09 -8.07 -13.70
CA LEU A 190 0.71 -8.34 -14.11
C LEU A 190 -0.30 -7.70 -13.14
N LEU A 191 -0.09 -7.82 -11.84
CA LEU A 191 -0.96 -7.24 -10.81
C LEU A 191 -0.97 -5.70 -10.84
N GLN A 192 0.18 -5.06 -11.07
CA GLN A 192 0.25 -3.61 -11.28
C GLN A 192 -0.61 -3.16 -12.47
N TRP A 193 -0.58 -3.90 -13.58
CA TRP A 193 -1.40 -3.59 -14.74
C TRP A 193 -2.90 -3.86 -14.52
N VAL A 194 -3.24 -4.89 -13.73
CA VAL A 194 -4.64 -5.08 -13.28
C VAL A 194 -5.08 -3.87 -12.45
N ALA A 195 -4.24 -3.34 -11.58
CA ALA A 195 -4.55 -2.13 -10.82
C ALA A 195 -4.74 -0.91 -11.74
N LEU A 196 -3.87 -0.70 -12.73
CA LEU A 196 -4.00 0.38 -13.72
C LEU A 196 -5.27 0.23 -14.58
N GLU A 197 -5.60 -0.97 -15.02
CA GLU A 197 -6.85 -1.25 -15.75
C GLU A 197 -8.07 -0.98 -14.86
N ALA A 198 -8.01 -1.35 -13.58
CA ALA A 198 -9.09 -1.05 -12.63
C ALA A 198 -9.28 0.46 -12.44
N LEU A 199 -8.19 1.24 -12.41
CA LEU A 199 -8.25 2.69 -12.16
C LEU A 199 -8.59 3.52 -13.40
N LEU A 200 -7.91 3.22 -14.51
CA LEU A 200 -7.89 4.06 -15.72
C LEU A 200 -8.41 3.34 -16.97
N GLY A 201 -8.77 2.07 -16.85
CA GLY A 201 -9.29 1.26 -17.96
C GLY A 201 -10.71 1.64 -18.37
N SER A 202 -11.01 1.36 -19.62
CA SER A 202 -12.33 1.52 -20.25
C SER A 202 -13.25 0.36 -19.87
N GLN A 203 -14.54 0.64 -19.65
CA GLN A 203 -15.55 -0.42 -19.50
C GLN A 203 -15.85 -1.13 -20.84
N SER A 204 -15.52 -0.50 -21.96
CA SER A 204 -15.57 -1.12 -23.29
C SER A 204 -14.31 -1.93 -23.58
N PRO A 205 -14.41 -3.20 -24.05
CA PRO A 205 -13.27 -4.08 -24.29
C PRO A 205 -12.49 -3.76 -25.57
N ASN A 206 -12.94 -2.80 -26.38
CA ASN A 206 -12.28 -2.47 -27.64
C ASN A 206 -11.08 -1.55 -27.41
N GLU A 207 -9.98 -1.84 -28.12
CA GLU A 207 -8.77 -1.00 -28.13
C GLU A 207 -8.14 -0.74 -26.75
N THR A 208 -8.24 -1.72 -25.83
CA THR A 208 -7.80 -1.59 -24.43
C THR A 208 -6.42 -0.97 -24.29
N THR A 209 -5.43 -1.46 -25.05
CA THR A 209 -4.06 -0.92 -25.03
C THR A 209 -4.00 0.56 -25.37
N PHE A 210 -4.66 0.97 -26.45
CA PHE A 210 -4.61 2.35 -26.94
C PHE A 210 -5.35 3.28 -25.97
N ARG A 211 -6.58 2.91 -25.58
CA ARG A 211 -7.42 3.70 -24.67
C ARG A 211 -6.76 3.86 -23.30
N LEU A 212 -6.26 2.78 -22.70
CA LEU A 212 -5.59 2.85 -21.41
C LEU A 212 -4.34 3.74 -21.49
N SER A 213 -3.52 3.58 -22.54
CA SER A 213 -2.32 4.41 -22.72
C SER A 213 -2.67 5.88 -22.93
N GLN A 214 -3.74 6.17 -23.68
CA GLN A 214 -4.26 7.52 -23.89
C GLN A 214 -4.73 8.14 -22.58
N ARG A 215 -5.55 7.42 -21.82
CA ARG A 215 -6.07 7.86 -20.52
C ARG A 215 -4.94 8.11 -19.52
N ILE A 216 -3.95 7.22 -19.42
CA ILE A 216 -2.75 7.46 -18.60
C ILE A 216 -2.02 8.74 -19.04
N GLY A 217 -1.80 8.89 -20.34
CA GLY A 217 -1.12 10.06 -20.89
C GLY A 217 -1.82 11.37 -20.56
N LEU A 218 -3.12 11.45 -20.82
CA LEU A 218 -3.94 12.64 -20.59
C LEU A 218 -4.16 12.92 -19.11
N PHE A 219 -4.34 11.87 -18.30
CA PHE A 219 -4.59 12.01 -16.87
C PHE A 219 -3.35 12.45 -16.11
N LEU A 220 -2.14 11.99 -16.47
CA LEU A 220 -0.92 12.29 -15.71
C LEU A 220 -0.03 13.38 -16.31
N GLY A 221 -0.12 13.65 -17.62
CA GLY A 221 0.77 14.61 -18.29
C GLY A 221 0.28 16.05 -18.16
N GLU A 222 1.15 16.94 -17.69
CA GLU A 222 0.81 18.35 -17.47
C GLU A 222 0.81 19.17 -18.77
N ASN A 223 1.55 18.71 -19.77
CA ASN A 223 1.70 19.36 -21.07
C ASN A 223 1.76 18.35 -22.23
N SER A 224 1.69 18.83 -23.46
CA SER A 224 1.66 17.98 -24.67
C SER A 224 2.91 17.10 -24.86
N ALA A 225 4.06 17.49 -24.32
CA ALA A 225 5.27 16.66 -24.37
C ALA A 225 5.17 15.51 -23.37
N GLU A 226 4.81 15.80 -22.12
CA GLU A 226 4.62 14.80 -21.08
C GLU A 226 3.49 13.82 -21.38
N ARG A 227 2.34 14.30 -21.89
CA ARG A 227 1.22 13.44 -22.28
C ARG A 227 1.66 12.40 -23.32
N ARG A 228 2.47 12.82 -24.31
CA ARG A 228 3.03 11.93 -25.34
C ARG A 228 4.06 10.95 -24.76
N ALA A 229 4.92 11.41 -23.85
CA ALA A 229 5.89 10.56 -23.17
C ALA A 229 5.18 9.47 -22.34
N MET A 230 4.20 9.86 -21.52
CA MET A 230 3.38 8.96 -20.70
C MET A 230 2.59 7.96 -21.54
N PHE A 231 1.96 8.42 -22.63
CA PHE A 231 1.30 7.54 -23.58
C PHE A 231 2.25 6.46 -24.12
N LYS A 232 3.45 6.87 -24.56
CA LYS A 232 4.43 5.94 -25.11
C LYS A 232 4.89 4.93 -24.06
N SER A 233 5.24 5.39 -22.86
CA SER A 233 5.65 4.53 -21.75
C SER A 233 4.56 3.52 -21.37
N ALA A 234 3.31 3.97 -21.26
CA ALA A 234 2.18 3.10 -20.97
C ALA A 234 1.95 2.06 -22.08
N LYS A 235 2.02 2.48 -23.35
CA LYS A 235 1.85 1.59 -24.50
C LYS A 235 2.94 0.52 -24.57
N ASP A 236 4.19 0.91 -24.35
CA ASP A 236 5.33 0.00 -24.34
C ASP A 236 5.24 -0.99 -23.17
N GLY A 237 4.86 -0.51 -21.97
CA GLY A 237 4.65 -1.34 -20.79
C GLY A 237 3.49 -2.33 -20.96
N TYR A 238 2.35 -1.89 -21.48
CA TYR A 238 1.22 -2.79 -21.77
C TYR A 238 1.60 -3.85 -22.81
N GLY A 239 2.45 -3.51 -23.78
CA GLY A 239 3.02 -4.47 -24.73
C GLY A 239 3.82 -5.58 -24.04
N TRP A 240 4.53 -5.28 -22.95
CA TRP A 240 5.19 -6.29 -22.12
C TRP A 240 4.20 -7.09 -21.28
N ARG A 241 3.19 -6.43 -20.69
CA ARG A 241 2.12 -7.11 -19.93
C ARG A 241 1.45 -8.17 -20.78
N SER A 242 1.05 -7.82 -22.01
CA SER A 242 0.41 -8.75 -22.94
C SER A 242 1.31 -9.95 -23.26
N LYS A 243 2.60 -9.72 -23.52
CA LYS A 243 3.56 -10.82 -23.73
C LYS A 243 3.66 -11.74 -22.52
N ILE A 244 3.76 -11.19 -21.30
CA ILE A 244 3.87 -11.98 -20.07
C ILE A 244 2.60 -12.81 -19.86
N ALA A 245 1.42 -12.20 -19.99
CA ALA A 245 0.13 -12.87 -19.81
C ALA A 245 -0.08 -14.05 -20.78
N HIS A 246 0.45 -13.95 -22.00
CA HIS A 246 0.35 -15.00 -23.02
C HIS A 246 1.53 -15.99 -23.01
N GLY A 247 2.38 -15.98 -21.98
CA GLY A 247 3.54 -16.89 -21.89
C GLY A 247 4.61 -16.63 -22.96
N GLY A 248 4.68 -15.39 -23.46
CA GLY A 248 5.65 -14.97 -24.46
C GLY A 248 7.09 -15.15 -23.97
N ARG A 249 8.01 -15.42 -24.90
CA ARG A 249 9.43 -15.60 -24.58
C ARG A 249 10.04 -14.28 -24.08
N LEU A 250 10.40 -14.24 -22.80
CA LEU A 250 10.99 -13.07 -22.13
C LEU A 250 12.50 -12.92 -22.35
N GLY A 251 13.15 -13.79 -23.13
CA GLY A 251 14.60 -13.73 -23.38
C GLY A 251 15.12 -12.46 -24.07
N LYS A 252 14.21 -11.55 -24.49
CA LYS A 252 14.56 -10.19 -24.96
C LYS A 252 14.75 -9.19 -23.81
N LEU A 253 14.20 -9.46 -22.62
CA LEU A 253 14.50 -8.72 -21.40
C LEU A 253 15.85 -9.21 -20.87
N LYS A 254 16.83 -8.32 -20.85
CA LYS A 254 18.19 -8.60 -20.37
C LYS A 254 18.46 -7.80 -19.10
N GLY A 255 19.16 -8.40 -18.14
CA GLY A 255 19.59 -7.73 -16.91
C GLY A 255 18.41 -7.11 -16.14
N GLU A 256 18.59 -5.87 -15.70
CA GLU A 256 17.65 -5.12 -14.85
C GLU A 256 16.43 -4.54 -15.60
N GLN A 257 16.25 -4.85 -16.89
CA GLN A 257 15.14 -4.30 -17.68
C GLN A 257 13.75 -4.65 -17.11
N SER A 258 13.59 -5.81 -16.48
CA SER A 258 12.35 -6.19 -15.79
C SER A 258 12.07 -5.30 -14.57
N LEU A 259 13.10 -4.98 -13.80
CA LEU A 259 13.01 -4.08 -12.65
C LEU A 259 12.66 -2.67 -13.10
N ALA A 260 13.31 -2.17 -14.15
CA ALA A 260 13.02 -0.87 -14.73
C ALA A 260 11.56 -0.76 -15.23
N LEU A 261 11.02 -1.82 -15.85
CA LEU A 261 9.61 -1.85 -16.25
C LEU A 261 8.66 -1.77 -15.06
N SER A 262 8.95 -2.53 -13.99
CA SER A 262 8.17 -2.48 -12.75
C SER A 262 8.22 -1.09 -12.12
N ALA A 263 9.41 -0.50 -12.00
CA ALA A 263 9.61 0.83 -11.43
C ALA A 263 8.84 1.92 -12.17
N VAL A 264 8.87 1.92 -13.52
CA VAL A 264 8.07 2.86 -14.33
C VAL A 264 6.57 2.66 -14.10
N THR A 265 6.11 1.42 -13.98
CA THR A 265 4.69 1.12 -13.75
C THR A 265 4.24 1.55 -12.35
N GLU A 266 5.11 1.38 -11.36
CA GLU A 266 4.89 1.88 -9.99
C GLU A 266 4.87 3.39 -9.91
N ASP A 267 5.71 4.10 -10.66
CA ASP A 267 5.64 5.56 -10.75
C ASP A 267 4.28 6.03 -11.29
N ILE A 268 3.78 5.39 -12.37
CA ILE A 268 2.46 5.68 -12.93
C ILE A 268 1.36 5.44 -11.88
N LEU A 269 1.41 4.32 -11.14
CA LEU A 269 0.47 4.03 -10.06
C LEU A 269 0.55 5.08 -8.95
N ARG A 270 1.73 5.39 -8.43
CA ARG A 270 1.93 6.38 -7.36
C ARG A 270 1.41 7.74 -7.75
N ARG A 271 1.71 8.21 -8.97
CA ARG A 271 1.21 9.48 -9.50
C ARG A 271 -0.30 9.48 -9.63
N SER A 272 -0.89 8.38 -10.10
CA SER A 272 -2.34 8.25 -10.25
C SER A 272 -3.04 8.27 -8.90
N PHE A 273 -2.55 7.50 -7.93
CA PHE A 273 -3.08 7.50 -6.56
C PHE A 273 -2.96 8.87 -5.92
N LYS A 274 -1.79 9.52 -5.96
CA LYS A 274 -1.61 10.85 -5.37
C LYS A 274 -2.54 11.87 -6.02
N LYS A 275 -2.70 11.84 -7.35
CA LYS A 275 -3.63 12.74 -8.05
C LYS A 275 -5.08 12.54 -7.59
N VAL A 276 -5.54 11.30 -7.48
CA VAL A 276 -6.92 11.01 -7.06
C VAL A 276 -7.11 11.30 -5.57
N LEU A 277 -6.25 10.81 -4.69
CA LEU A 277 -6.41 10.89 -3.23
C LEU A 277 -6.17 12.30 -2.65
N HIS A 278 -5.49 13.20 -3.37
CA HIS A 278 -5.34 14.59 -2.94
C HIS A 278 -6.49 15.50 -3.37
N ASP A 279 -7.36 15.04 -4.27
CA ASP A 279 -8.46 15.83 -4.81
C ASP A 279 -9.81 15.18 -4.43
N PRO A 280 -10.55 15.73 -3.45
CA PRO A 280 -11.84 15.19 -3.04
C PRO A 280 -12.85 15.05 -4.19
N HIS A 281 -12.78 15.92 -5.20
CA HIS A 281 -13.66 15.84 -6.37
C HIS A 281 -13.29 14.63 -7.25
N LEU A 282 -12.00 14.38 -7.46
CA LEU A 282 -11.56 13.17 -8.15
C LEU A 282 -11.87 11.91 -7.34
N MET A 283 -11.75 11.95 -6.01
CA MET A 283 -12.16 10.81 -5.18
C MET A 283 -13.63 10.46 -5.39
N GLU A 284 -14.53 11.46 -5.40
CA GLU A 284 -15.96 11.25 -5.67
C GLU A 284 -16.19 10.60 -7.04
N ILE A 285 -15.55 11.14 -8.09
CA ILE A 285 -15.65 10.60 -9.46
C ILE A 285 -15.15 9.15 -9.54
N PHE A 286 -13.97 8.86 -8.98
CA PHE A 286 -13.31 7.56 -9.10
C PHE A 286 -13.93 6.49 -8.17
N CYS A 287 -14.63 6.91 -7.11
CA CYS A 287 -15.45 6.01 -6.29
C CYS A 287 -16.85 5.79 -6.88
N GLY A 288 -17.32 6.73 -7.71
CA GLY A 288 -18.65 6.72 -8.33
C GLY A 288 -18.70 6.03 -9.69
N LYS A 289 -19.78 6.32 -10.43
CA LYS A 289 -20.05 5.76 -11.77
C LYS A 289 -19.49 6.64 -12.89
N ASP A 290 -19.13 7.89 -12.60
CA ASP A 290 -18.73 8.89 -13.59
C ASP A 290 -17.26 8.79 -14.02
N ARG A 291 -16.48 7.92 -13.38
CA ARG A 291 -15.07 7.67 -13.71
C ARG A 291 -14.81 7.48 -15.20
N ASP A 292 -15.61 6.64 -15.86
CA ASP A 292 -15.38 6.33 -17.28
C ASP A 292 -15.66 7.54 -18.18
N ASN A 293 -16.74 8.28 -17.90
CA ASN A 293 -17.09 9.51 -18.60
C ASN A 293 -16.01 10.58 -18.43
N PHE A 294 -15.57 10.81 -17.18
CA PHE A 294 -14.49 11.76 -16.88
C PHE A 294 -13.22 11.43 -17.67
N LEU A 295 -12.82 10.15 -17.73
CA LEU A 295 -11.63 9.74 -18.46
C LEU A 295 -11.77 9.85 -19.99
N GLU A 296 -12.98 9.68 -20.54
CA GLU A 296 -13.25 9.93 -21.97
C GLU A 296 -13.22 11.43 -22.29
N GLU A 297 -13.76 12.27 -21.42
CA GLU A 297 -13.77 13.73 -21.61
C GLU A 297 -12.37 14.34 -21.64
N LEU A 298 -11.37 13.72 -20.99
CA LEU A 298 -9.98 14.17 -21.09
C LEU A 298 -9.41 14.15 -22.53
N ALA A 299 -10.01 13.37 -23.43
CA ALA A 299 -9.57 13.23 -24.81
C ALA A 299 -10.15 14.30 -25.76
N PHE A 300 -11.13 15.08 -25.30
CA PHE A 300 -11.84 16.12 -26.05
C PHE A 300 -11.50 17.52 -25.52
#